data_AF-A0A497MF50-F1
#
_entry.id   AF-A0A497MF50-F1
#
_cell.length_a   1.000
_cell.length_b   1.000
_cell.length_c   1.000
_cell.angle_alpha   90.00
_cell.angle_beta   90.00
_cell.angle_gamma   90.00
#
_symmetry.space_group_name_H-M   'P 1'
#
loop_
_entity.id
_entity.type
_entity.pdbx_description
1 polymer ?
#
loop_
_entity_poly.entity_id
_entity_poly.type
_entity_poly.pdbx_seq_one_letter_code
_entity_poly.pdbx_strand_id
1 'polypeptide(L)'
;MGTLPLFEEYPGLEGRIPWRPLGSLPTPVRRLERLGGHVGIREFYLKDDGLSSEYYGGNKVRKLEFLLAEAVERGAEGVLTVGGAGSNHVLATTIHAGRLGLKTV
;
A
#
# COMPACT_ATOMS: atom_id res chain seq x y z
N MET A 1 -11.79 -10.11 -9.66
CA MET A 1 -10.99 -9.43 -8.63
C MET A 1 -11.68 -9.71 -7.32
N GLY A 2 -10.99 -10.32 -6.35
CA GLY A 2 -11.60 -10.65 -5.06
C GLY A 2 -11.88 -9.38 -4.25
N THR A 3 -12.87 -9.45 -3.38
CA THR A 3 -13.17 -8.41 -2.39
C THR A 3 -11.98 -8.26 -1.43
N LEU A 4 -11.67 -7.05 -1.00
CA LEU A 4 -10.62 -6.86 0.02
C LEU A 4 -11.04 -7.58 1.31
N PRO A 5 -10.12 -8.28 2.01
CA PRO A 5 -10.45 -8.92 3.29
C PRO A 5 -11.04 -7.95 4.32
N LEU A 6 -10.69 -6.66 4.26
CA LEU A 6 -11.30 -5.63 5.10
C LEU A 6 -12.82 -5.52 4.91
N PHE A 7 -13.30 -5.59 3.66
CA PHE A 7 -14.73 -5.52 3.35
C PHE A 7 -15.44 -6.84 3.59
N GLU A 8 -14.74 -7.97 3.50
CA GLU A 8 -15.28 -9.27 3.91
C GLU A 8 -15.55 -9.31 5.42
N GLU A 9 -14.59 -8.84 6.23
CA GLU A 9 -14.72 -8.79 7.70
C GLU A 9 -15.66 -7.67 8.17
N TYR A 10 -15.71 -6.55 7.42
CA TYR A 10 -16.55 -5.40 7.76
C TYR A 10 -17.37 -4.93 6.54
N PRO A 11 -18.44 -5.67 6.16
CA PRO A 11 -19.22 -5.36 4.95
C PRO A 11 -19.84 -3.96 4.95
N GLY A 12 -20.14 -3.42 6.13
CA GLY A 12 -20.68 -2.07 6.28
C GLY A 12 -19.74 -0.94 5.84
N LEU A 13 -18.46 -1.22 5.57
CA LEU A 13 -17.50 -0.26 5.03
C LEU A 13 -17.48 -0.21 3.50
N GLU A 14 -17.90 -1.28 2.83
CA GLU A 14 -17.88 -1.34 1.37
C GLU A 14 -18.80 -0.27 0.77
N GLY A 15 -18.25 0.53 -0.15
CA GLY A 15 -18.95 1.69 -0.72
C GLY A 15 -19.12 2.89 0.21
N ARG A 16 -18.75 2.80 1.51
CA ARG A 16 -18.72 3.94 2.43
C ARG A 16 -17.36 4.60 2.55
N ILE A 17 -16.30 3.82 2.41
CA ILE A 17 -14.94 4.34 2.34
C ILE A 17 -14.42 4.22 0.89
N PRO A 18 -13.87 5.30 0.32
CA PRO A 18 -13.27 5.25 -1.01
C PRO A 18 -12.13 4.24 -1.05
N TRP A 19 -12.10 3.39 -2.06
CA TRP A 19 -11.01 2.45 -2.28
C TRP A 19 -10.75 2.25 -3.77
N ARG A 20 -9.47 2.26 -4.15
CA ARG A 20 -9.01 1.93 -5.49
C ARG A 20 -7.77 1.03 -5.42
N PRO A 21 -7.71 -0.05 -6.22
CA PRO A 21 -6.54 -0.91 -6.23
C PRO A 21 -5.34 -0.17 -6.82
N LEU A 22 -4.26 -0.07 -6.03
CA LEU A 22 -2.95 0.47 -6.45
C LEU A 22 -1.87 -0.60 -6.36
N GLY A 23 -2.07 -1.60 -5.51
CA GLY A 23 -1.14 -2.69 -5.30
C GLY A 23 -1.50 -3.98 -6.00
N SER A 24 -0.49 -4.84 -6.16
CA SER A 24 -0.65 -6.24 -6.52
C SER A 24 -0.73 -7.06 -5.24
N LEU A 25 -1.94 -7.28 -4.74
CA LEU A 25 -2.23 -7.97 -3.49
C LEU A 25 -2.96 -9.30 -3.73
N PRO A 26 -2.79 -10.31 -2.85
CA PRO A 26 -1.96 -10.31 -1.65
C PRO A 26 -0.46 -10.47 -1.94
N THR A 27 0.38 -9.80 -1.13
CA THR A 27 1.85 -10.00 -1.18
C THR A 27 2.28 -11.36 -0.59
N PRO A 28 3.36 -11.97 -1.08
CA PRO A 28 3.78 -13.29 -0.64
C PRO A 28 4.22 -13.30 0.83
N VAL A 29 4.00 -14.43 1.49
CA VAL A 29 4.57 -14.75 2.81
C VAL A 29 5.64 -15.82 2.59
N ARG A 30 6.88 -15.56 3.02
CA ARG A 30 8.03 -16.45 2.79
C ARG A 30 8.68 -16.82 4.10
N ARG A 31 8.96 -18.11 4.31
CA ARG A 31 9.82 -18.55 5.41
C ARG A 31 11.27 -18.20 5.08
N LEU A 32 11.98 -17.57 6.01
CA LEU A 32 13.41 -17.22 5.83
C LEU A 32 14.27 -18.19 6.62
N GLU A 33 14.45 -19.41 6.10
CA GLU A 33 15.15 -20.49 6.84
C GLU A 33 16.57 -20.11 7.25
N ARG A 34 17.34 -19.50 6.33
CA ARG A 34 18.74 -19.12 6.58
C ARG A 34 18.86 -18.05 7.68
N LEU A 35 18.03 -17.01 7.60
CA LEU A 35 18.04 -15.93 8.59
C LEU A 35 17.49 -16.42 9.92
N GLY A 36 16.38 -17.17 9.89
CA GLY A 36 15.78 -17.80 11.07
C GLY A 36 16.77 -18.69 11.81
N GLY A 37 17.50 -19.55 11.09
CA GLY A 37 18.58 -20.36 11.67
C GLY A 37 19.71 -19.52 12.28
N HIS A 38 20.10 -18.43 11.62
CA HIS A 38 21.14 -17.52 12.13
C HIS A 38 20.73 -16.80 13.43
N VAL A 39 19.46 -16.40 13.57
CA VAL A 39 18.94 -15.69 14.76
C VAL A 39 18.29 -16.63 15.79
N GLY A 40 18.31 -17.94 15.57
CA GLY A 40 17.75 -18.95 16.49
C GLY A 40 16.22 -19.03 16.50
N ILE A 41 15.53 -18.53 15.46
CA ILE A 41 14.07 -18.56 15.34
C ILE A 41 13.65 -19.59 14.29
N ARG A 42 12.96 -20.66 14.72
CA ARG A 42 12.52 -21.75 13.82
C ARG A 42 11.45 -21.30 12.82
N GLU A 43 10.45 -20.56 13.30
CA GLU A 43 9.31 -20.09 12.50
C GLU A 43 9.48 -18.60 12.15
N PHE A 44 10.50 -18.27 11.36
CA PHE A 44 10.78 -16.91 10.93
C PHE A 44 10.22 -16.64 9.52
N TYR A 45 9.21 -15.76 9.45
CA TYR A 45 8.50 -15.45 8.21
C TYR A 45 8.58 -13.97 7.86
N LEU A 46 8.60 -13.68 6.56
CA LEU A 46 8.50 -12.35 6.00
C LEU A 46 7.20 -12.21 5.19
N LYS A 47 6.37 -11.24 5.57
CA LYS A 47 5.32 -10.69 4.71
C LYS A 47 5.97 -9.67 3.78
N ASP A 48 6.22 -10.04 2.54
CA ASP A 48 7.05 -9.24 1.62
C ASP A 48 6.22 -8.14 0.95
N ASP A 49 5.87 -7.12 1.75
CA ASP A 49 5.17 -5.94 1.25
C ASP A 49 6.06 -5.07 0.35
N GLY A 50 7.37 -5.34 0.23
CA GLY A 50 8.22 -4.73 -0.80
C GLY A 50 7.74 -5.02 -2.21
N LEU A 51 7.01 -6.13 -2.40
CA LEU A 51 6.40 -6.55 -3.67
C LEU A 51 4.94 -6.14 -3.82
N SER A 52 4.48 -5.15 -3.04
CA SER A 52 3.07 -4.72 -3.09
C SER A 52 2.70 -3.95 -4.35
N SER A 53 3.64 -3.53 -5.18
CA SER A 53 3.37 -2.86 -6.46
C SER A 53 4.59 -2.95 -7.38
N GLU A 54 4.35 -3.00 -8.69
CA GLU A 54 5.39 -2.97 -9.72
C GLU A 54 6.06 -1.58 -9.84
N TYR A 55 5.41 -0.50 -9.39
CA TYR A 55 5.93 0.87 -9.51
C TYR A 55 6.78 1.27 -8.31
N TYR A 56 6.19 1.17 -7.13
CA TYR A 56 6.86 1.39 -5.86
C TYR A 56 6.09 0.68 -4.75
N GLY A 57 6.70 -0.37 -4.22
CA GLY A 57 6.08 -1.21 -3.19
C GLY A 57 6.19 -0.65 -1.79
N GLY A 58 6.07 -1.54 -0.81
CA GLY A 58 6.11 -1.24 0.61
C GLY A 58 4.73 -1.01 1.22
N ASN A 59 4.70 -0.90 2.55
CA ASN A 59 3.45 -0.81 3.30
C ASN A 59 2.60 0.43 2.98
N LYS A 60 3.17 1.47 2.38
CA LYS A 60 2.45 2.72 2.08
C LYS A 60 1.41 2.53 0.99
N VAL A 61 1.61 1.62 0.05
CA VAL A 61 0.64 1.31 -1.02
C VAL A 61 -0.72 0.98 -0.43
N ARG A 62 -0.77 0.12 0.60
CA ARG A 62 -2.02 -0.29 1.27
C ARG A 62 -2.84 0.89 1.82
N LYS A 63 -2.18 1.94 2.31
CA LYS A 63 -2.86 3.15 2.81
C LYS A 63 -3.30 4.05 1.67
N LEU A 64 -2.45 4.19 0.65
CA LEU A 64 -2.70 5.04 -0.49
C LEU A 64 -3.89 4.57 -1.33
N GLU A 65 -4.22 3.27 -1.32
CA GLU A 65 -5.44 2.74 -1.96
C GLU A 65 -6.73 3.40 -1.47
N PHE A 66 -6.74 3.89 -0.23
CA PHE A 66 -7.88 4.61 0.35
C PHE A 66 -7.69 6.13 0.24
N LEU A 67 -6.53 6.64 0.65
CA LEU A 67 -6.26 8.08 0.69
C LEU A 67 -6.31 8.73 -0.70
N LEU A 68 -5.72 8.09 -1.71
CA LEU A 68 -5.74 8.62 -3.06
C LEU A 68 -7.07 8.34 -3.78
N ALA A 69 -7.76 7.25 -3.42
CA ALA A 69 -9.12 7.02 -3.90
C ALA A 69 -10.06 8.16 -3.47
N GLU A 70 -9.97 8.56 -2.20
CA GLU A 70 -10.73 9.68 -1.67
C GLU A 70 -10.39 11.00 -2.38
N ALA A 71 -9.10 11.27 -2.64
CA ALA A 71 -8.68 12.46 -3.37
C ALA A 71 -9.28 12.49 -4.79
N VAL A 72 -9.27 11.35 -5.49
CA VAL A 72 -9.88 11.22 -6.83
C VAL A 72 -11.39 11.42 -6.78
N GLU A 73 -12.09 10.81 -5.81
CA GLU A 73 -13.54 10.95 -5.68
C GLU A 73 -13.99 12.37 -5.35
N ARG A 74 -13.19 13.09 -4.56
CA ARG A 74 -13.42 14.51 -4.26
C ARG A 74 -13.09 15.44 -5.42
N GLY A 75 -12.57 14.93 -6.54
CA GLY A 75 -12.14 15.74 -7.68
C GLY A 75 -10.95 16.65 -7.35
N ALA A 76 -10.06 16.23 -6.46
CA ALA A 76 -8.89 17.02 -6.09
C ALA A 76 -7.94 17.19 -7.29
N GLU A 77 -7.34 18.37 -7.43
CA GLU A 77 -6.32 18.64 -8.45
C GLU A 77 -4.96 18.00 -8.10
N GLY A 78 -4.70 17.78 -6.81
CA GLY A 78 -3.45 17.24 -6.32
C GLY A 78 -3.47 16.87 -4.84
N VAL A 79 -2.34 16.33 -4.38
CA VAL A 79 -2.09 15.95 -2.99
C VAL A 79 -0.81 16.58 -2.47
N LEU A 80 -0.81 16.97 -1.20
CA LEU A 80 0.37 17.43 -0.45
C LEU A 80 0.71 16.37 0.60
N THR A 81 1.97 15.95 0.66
CA THR A 81 2.45 15.13 1.78
C THR A 81 3.85 15.57 2.21
N VAL A 82 4.21 15.30 3.46
CA VAL A 82 5.50 15.71 4.01
C VAL A 82 6.23 14.53 4.65
N GLY A 83 7.55 14.65 4.71
CA GLY A 83 8.43 13.68 5.35
C GLY A 83 9.87 14.18 5.37
N GLY A 84 10.73 13.48 6.11
CA GLY A 84 12.16 13.76 6.09
C GLY A 84 12.81 13.44 4.73
N ALA A 85 14.05 13.90 4.55
CA ALA A 85 14.86 13.54 3.39
C ALA A 85 14.95 11.99 3.26
N GLY A 86 14.67 11.47 2.06
CA GLY A 86 14.63 10.03 1.81
C GLY A 86 13.36 9.31 2.26
N SER A 87 12.26 10.02 2.54
CA SER A 87 11.00 9.40 2.95
C SER A 87 10.38 8.52 1.86
N ASN A 88 10.29 7.22 2.13
CA ASN A 88 9.55 6.25 1.31
C ASN A 88 8.05 6.60 1.20
N HIS A 89 7.48 7.31 2.18
CA HIS A 89 6.08 7.75 2.11
C HIS A 89 5.88 8.85 1.07
N VAL A 90 6.76 9.85 1.08
CA VAL A 90 6.71 10.95 0.11
C VAL A 90 6.88 10.37 -1.29
N LEU A 91 7.92 9.54 -1.50
CA LEU A 91 8.17 8.91 -2.79
C LEU A 91 7.00 8.04 -3.27
N ALA A 92 6.46 7.17 -2.42
CA ALA A 92 5.30 6.34 -2.77
C ALA A 92 4.08 7.21 -3.13
N THR A 93 3.81 8.27 -2.37
CA THR A 93 2.68 9.17 -2.62
C THR A 93 2.87 9.87 -3.96
N THR A 94 4.06 10.41 -4.24
CA THR A 94 4.37 11.07 -5.52
C THR A 94 4.14 10.14 -6.70
N ILE A 95 4.68 8.91 -6.64
CA ILE A 95 4.56 7.93 -7.72
C ILE A 95 3.09 7.53 -7.94
N HIS A 96 2.38 7.13 -6.89
CA HIS A 96 1.01 6.61 -7.01
C HIS A 96 -0.02 7.70 -7.30
N ALA A 97 0.14 8.91 -6.76
CA ALA A 97 -0.74 10.04 -7.08
C ALA A 97 -0.58 10.49 -8.54
N GLY A 98 0.66 10.56 -9.04
CA GLY A 98 0.92 10.91 -10.44
C GLY A 98 0.28 9.92 -11.43
N ARG A 99 0.27 8.62 -11.10
CA ARG A 99 -0.43 7.60 -11.89
C ARG A 99 -1.95 7.79 -11.94
N LEU A 100 -2.52 8.45 -10.94
CA LEU A 100 -3.94 8.80 -10.88
C LEU A 100 -4.23 10.18 -11.48
N GLY A 101 -3.23 10.85 -12.07
CA GLY A 101 -3.36 12.18 -12.66
C GLY A 101 -3.39 13.33 -11.64
N LEU A 102 -3.06 13.06 -10.38
CA LEU A 102 -3.01 14.07 -9.33
C LEU A 102 -1.65 14.79 -9.33
N LYS A 103 -1.67 16.12 -9.22
CA LYS A 103 -0.44 16.89 -8.95
C LYS A 103 0.08 16.56 -7.55
N THR A 104 1.38 16.71 -7.35
CA THR A 104 2.01 16.41 -6.05
C THR A 104 2.84 17.58 -5.59
N VAL A 105 2.79 17.85 -4.29
CA VAL A 105 3.57 18.87 -3.58
C VAL A 105 4.23 18.23 -2.38
#